data_AF-A0A8H7TPX1-F1
#
_entry.id   AF-A0A8H7TPX1-F1
#
_cell.length_a   1.000
_cell.length_b   1.000
_cell.length_c   1.000
_cell.angle_alpha   90.00
_cell.angle_beta   90.00
_cell.angle_gamma   90.00
#
_symmetry.space_group_name_H-M   'P 1'
#
loop_
_entity.id
_entity.type
_entity.pdbx_description
1 polymer ?
#
loop_
_entity_poly.entity_id
_entity_poly.type
_entity_poly.pdbx_seq_one_letter_code
_entity_poly.pdbx_strand_id
1 'polypeptide(L)'
;MAPPFESASIELDFPLYAIDFDTEDSNRLVVGGGGGAGRSGVGNKIAVLETTSQNEIQTAGDITLSRDEDSVMSLALGARKGKTTHLYAGVNSSPESIAKGTNEHLRTLAIELPKAREKTAGPSTKVSEISRTSMFTDPDENSYQRLLRVVGQLGVASTAMGKEPQIGIFEAAGPNPKVKGVFELPREAEDLDVIQTAENEYLVAFCHKYELHVVKISKEQGDPELVYTMPDDHGEKPMFRSIRFLTPNFILAVSNLPKKNGIIIQGLRLPKPGHETARLAVNARIPGKINATALSVTNLSPQRT
;
A
#
# COMPACT_ATOMS: atom_id res chain seq x y z
N MET A 1 -14.07 -25.66 -16.41
CA MET A 1 -12.66 -26.11 -16.35
C MET A 1 -12.19 -25.90 -14.93
N ALA A 2 -11.57 -26.90 -14.30
CA ALA A 2 -10.90 -26.68 -13.03
C ALA A 2 -9.77 -25.65 -13.23
N PRO A 3 -9.53 -24.74 -12.28
CA PRO A 3 -8.42 -23.80 -12.40
C PRO A 3 -7.10 -24.56 -12.59
N PRO A 4 -6.17 -24.04 -13.41
CA PRO A 4 -4.89 -24.71 -13.68
C PRO A 4 -3.95 -24.71 -12.47
N PHE A 5 -4.35 -24.08 -11.37
CA PHE A 5 -3.61 -23.96 -10.13
C PHE A 5 -4.52 -24.32 -8.95
N GLU A 6 -3.90 -24.82 -7.88
CA GLU A 6 -4.56 -25.02 -6.59
C GLU A 6 -5.15 -23.69 -6.11
N SER A 7 -6.33 -23.77 -5.49
CA SER A 7 -7.07 -22.59 -5.08
C SER A 7 -7.89 -22.87 -3.83
N ALA A 8 -7.83 -21.95 -2.87
CA ALA A 8 -8.71 -21.89 -1.71
C ALA A 8 -9.60 -20.64 -1.81
N SER A 9 -10.74 -20.65 -1.13
CA SER A 9 -11.65 -19.50 -1.08
C SER A 9 -12.32 -19.41 0.28
N ILE A 10 -12.54 -18.19 0.75
CA ILE A 10 -13.28 -17.88 1.97
C ILE A 10 -14.22 -16.71 1.69
N GLU A 11 -15.42 -16.79 2.27
CA GLU A 11 -16.38 -15.70 2.27
C GLU A 11 -16.24 -14.92 3.59
N LEU A 12 -16.16 -13.60 3.49
CA LEU A 12 -16.10 -12.70 4.63
C LEU A 12 -17.36 -11.84 4.66
N ASP A 13 -17.76 -11.39 5.86
CA ASP A 13 -18.99 -10.64 6.07
C ASP A 13 -18.84 -9.12 5.85
N PHE A 14 -17.78 -8.70 5.17
CA PHE A 14 -17.49 -7.31 4.84
C PHE A 14 -16.79 -7.16 3.47
N PRO A 15 -17.02 -6.06 2.73
CA PRO A 15 -16.30 -5.76 1.50
C PRO A 15 -14.79 -5.62 1.74
N LEU A 16 -13.97 -6.08 0.79
CA LEU A 16 -12.51 -5.99 0.84
C LEU A 16 -12.01 -4.83 -0.03
N TYR A 17 -11.22 -3.94 0.57
CA TYR A 17 -10.57 -2.84 -0.15
C TYR A 17 -9.05 -2.87 -0.06
N ALA A 18 -8.51 -3.58 0.94
CA ALA A 18 -7.07 -3.68 1.15
C ALA A 18 -6.64 -5.12 1.47
N ILE A 19 -5.42 -5.45 1.05
CA ILE A 19 -4.76 -6.73 1.32
C ILE A 19 -3.25 -6.49 1.44
N ASP A 20 -2.60 -7.21 2.35
CA ASP A 20 -1.14 -7.35 2.38
C ASP A 20 -0.72 -8.75 2.87
N PHE A 21 0.49 -9.18 2.50
CA PHE A 21 1.02 -10.51 2.84
C PHE A 21 2.04 -10.43 3.97
N ASP A 22 2.03 -11.42 4.87
CA ASP A 22 3.07 -11.52 5.91
C ASP A 22 4.40 -11.88 5.25
N THR A 23 5.39 -10.99 5.40
CA THR A 23 6.72 -11.15 4.78
C THR A 23 7.55 -12.25 5.45
N GLU A 24 7.16 -12.69 6.66
CA GLU A 24 7.83 -13.73 7.41
C GLU A 24 7.01 -15.04 7.50
N ASP A 25 5.76 -15.06 7.02
CA ASP A 25 4.93 -16.26 6.96
C ASP A 25 4.11 -16.29 5.66
N SER A 26 4.60 -17.07 4.67
CA SER A 26 3.96 -17.18 3.36
C SER A 26 2.56 -17.79 3.37
N ASN A 27 2.14 -18.36 4.50
CA ASN A 27 0.79 -18.91 4.65
C ASN A 27 -0.19 -17.87 5.21
N ARG A 28 0.26 -16.64 5.51
CA ARG A 28 -0.57 -15.61 6.14
C ARG A 28 -0.69 -14.36 5.29
N LEU A 29 -1.89 -13.80 5.30
CA LEU A 29 -2.20 -12.51 4.72
C LEU A 29 -3.23 -11.78 5.57
N VAL A 30 -3.31 -10.48 5.41
CA VAL A 30 -4.25 -9.62 6.13
C VAL A 30 -5.12 -8.93 5.10
N VAL A 31 -6.43 -8.92 5.34
CA VAL A 31 -7.40 -8.18 4.53
C VAL A 31 -8.16 -7.19 5.40
N GLY A 32 -8.59 -6.10 4.77
CA GLY A 32 -9.34 -5.05 5.44
C GLY A 32 -10.38 -4.43 4.52
N GLY A 33 -11.48 -3.99 5.13
CA GLY A 33 -12.47 -3.15 4.48
C GLY A 33 -13.66 -2.92 5.39
N GLY A 34 -14.84 -2.74 4.80
CA GLY A 34 -16.04 -2.43 5.58
C GLY A 34 -17.14 -1.72 4.81
N GLY A 35 -18.19 -1.39 5.55
CA GLY A 35 -19.33 -0.62 5.05
C GLY A 35 -19.16 0.90 5.12
N GLY A 36 -18.05 1.38 5.70
CA GLY A 36 -17.82 2.81 5.92
C GLY A 36 -18.60 3.36 7.11
N ALA A 37 -18.52 4.68 7.30
CA ALA A 37 -19.28 5.36 8.34
C ALA A 37 -20.78 5.35 8.00
N GLY A 38 -21.61 4.78 8.86
CA GLY A 38 -23.06 4.89 8.75
C GLY A 38 -23.86 3.60 9.00
N ARG A 39 -25.12 3.62 8.55
CA ARG A 39 -26.13 2.59 8.87
C ARG A 39 -26.24 1.50 7.81
N SER A 40 -25.12 1.10 7.22
CA SER A 40 -25.09 0.00 6.24
C SER A 40 -25.43 -1.36 6.87
N GLY A 41 -25.25 -1.48 8.19
CA GLY A 41 -25.35 -2.75 8.92
C GLY A 41 -24.10 -3.62 8.80
N VAL A 42 -23.14 -3.22 7.96
CA VAL A 42 -21.88 -3.93 7.71
C VAL A 42 -20.77 -3.29 8.55
N GLY A 43 -20.05 -4.11 9.32
CA GLY A 43 -18.95 -3.63 10.15
C GLY A 43 -17.69 -3.31 9.35
N ASN A 44 -16.89 -2.37 9.85
CA ASN A 44 -15.52 -2.16 9.39
C ASN A 44 -14.61 -3.18 10.08
N LYS A 45 -13.81 -3.94 9.33
CA LYS A 45 -13.05 -5.06 9.88
C LYS A 45 -11.68 -5.22 9.25
N ILE A 46 -10.78 -5.82 10.02
CA ILE A 46 -9.49 -6.35 9.59
C ILE A 46 -9.44 -7.82 10.00
N ALA A 47 -9.10 -8.70 9.06
CA ALA A 47 -8.99 -10.13 9.30
C ALA A 47 -7.60 -10.64 8.87
N VAL A 48 -6.99 -11.44 9.74
CA VAL A 48 -5.81 -12.24 9.43
C VAL A 48 -6.29 -13.58 8.91
N LEU A 49 -5.92 -13.89 7.68
CA LEU A 49 -6.23 -15.15 7.03
C LEU A 49 -4.98 -16.01 6.98
N GLU A 50 -5.16 -17.32 7.13
CA GLU A 50 -4.08 -18.28 6.99
C GLU A 50 -4.49 -19.49 6.15
N THR A 51 -3.54 -20.05 5.41
CA THR A 51 -3.71 -21.32 4.72
C THR A 51 -3.30 -22.47 5.64
N THR A 52 -4.23 -23.40 5.89
CA THR A 52 -3.98 -24.62 6.67
C THR A 52 -3.55 -25.79 5.79
N SER A 53 -3.93 -25.73 4.51
CA SER A 53 -3.53 -26.63 3.44
C SER A 53 -3.60 -25.91 2.10
N GLN A 54 -3.18 -26.56 1.01
CA GLN A 54 -3.18 -25.97 -0.33
C GLN A 54 -4.58 -25.52 -0.82
N ASN A 55 -5.65 -26.11 -0.27
CA ASN A 55 -7.02 -25.89 -0.71
C ASN A 55 -7.92 -25.28 0.38
N GLU A 56 -7.34 -24.86 1.50
CA GLU A 56 -8.09 -24.37 2.66
C GLU A 56 -7.47 -23.08 3.19
N ILE A 57 -8.31 -22.06 3.33
CA ILE A 57 -7.99 -20.78 3.92
C ILE A 57 -9.02 -20.48 5.01
N GLN A 58 -8.55 -20.03 6.18
CA GLN A 58 -9.40 -19.76 7.33
C GLN A 58 -9.05 -18.42 7.97
N THR A 59 -9.98 -17.88 8.77
CA THR A 59 -9.73 -16.70 9.60
C THR A 59 -8.95 -17.10 10.85
N ALA A 60 -7.70 -16.67 10.94
CA ALA A 60 -6.82 -16.91 12.08
C ALA A 60 -7.11 -15.95 13.26
N GLY A 61 -7.69 -14.79 12.97
CA GLY A 61 -8.07 -13.75 13.93
C GLY A 61 -8.61 -12.52 13.22
N ASP A 62 -9.41 -11.71 13.90
CA ASP A 62 -9.99 -10.50 13.36
C ASP A 62 -10.19 -9.41 14.42
N ILE A 63 -10.48 -8.20 13.96
CA ILE A 63 -10.93 -7.09 14.77
C ILE A 63 -12.06 -6.36 14.04
N THR A 64 -13.11 -6.02 14.77
CA THR A 64 -14.14 -5.10 14.31
C THR A 64 -13.81 -3.69 14.80
N LEU A 65 -13.71 -2.75 13.86
CA LEU A 65 -13.47 -1.34 14.11
C LEU A 65 -14.78 -0.60 14.37
N SER A 66 -14.69 0.68 14.76
CA SER A 66 -15.88 1.51 14.97
C SER A 66 -16.74 1.59 13.72
N ARG A 67 -18.06 1.63 13.92
CA ARG A 67 -19.06 1.83 12.86
C ARG A 67 -19.28 3.30 12.52
N ASP A 68 -18.79 4.19 13.38
CA ASP A 68 -18.87 5.64 13.20
C ASP A 68 -17.70 6.16 12.35
N GLU A 69 -16.70 5.32 12.11
CA GLU A 69 -15.49 5.63 11.34
C GLU A 69 -15.57 5.01 9.94
N ASP A 70 -14.65 5.42 9.07
CA ASP A 70 -14.61 4.92 7.70
C ASP A 70 -14.11 3.47 7.61
N SER A 71 -14.24 2.87 6.43
CA SER A 71 -13.73 1.55 6.12
C SER A 71 -12.20 1.55 5.97
N VAL A 72 -11.61 0.36 6.05
CA VAL A 72 -10.17 0.19 5.83
C VAL A 72 -9.86 0.30 4.35
N MET A 73 -9.09 1.31 3.96
CA MET A 73 -8.81 1.62 2.55
C MET A 73 -7.42 1.22 2.08
N SER A 74 -6.48 1.03 3.01
CA SER A 74 -5.12 0.59 2.73
C SER A 74 -4.53 -0.16 3.91
N LEU A 75 -3.63 -1.11 3.64
CA LEU A 75 -2.92 -1.92 4.63
C LEU A 75 -1.44 -2.03 4.24
N ALA A 76 -0.57 -2.08 5.25
CA ALA A 76 0.83 -2.47 5.10
C ALA A 76 1.33 -3.13 6.39
N LEU A 77 1.96 -4.30 6.25
CA LEU A 77 2.63 -5.00 7.35
C LEU A 77 4.02 -4.41 7.57
N GLY A 78 4.31 -4.07 8.82
CA GLY A 78 5.63 -3.68 9.28
C GLY A 78 6.45 -4.88 9.76
N ALA A 79 7.64 -4.58 10.30
CA ALA A 79 8.52 -5.60 10.85
C ALA A 79 7.89 -6.35 12.05
N ARG A 80 8.17 -7.65 12.15
CA ARG A 80 7.83 -8.45 13.33
C ARG A 80 8.83 -8.17 14.45
N LYS A 81 8.32 -7.94 15.66
CA LYS A 81 9.10 -7.83 16.89
C LYS A 81 8.70 -8.92 17.87
N GLY A 82 9.50 -9.98 17.92
CA GLY A 82 9.18 -11.17 18.71
C GLY A 82 7.96 -11.88 18.14
N LYS A 83 6.82 -11.82 18.84
CA LYS A 83 5.56 -12.47 18.42
C LYS A 83 4.52 -11.50 17.89
N THR A 84 4.87 -10.23 17.79
CA THR A 84 3.97 -9.18 17.38
C THR A 84 4.39 -8.66 16.02
N THR A 85 3.52 -8.78 15.04
CA THR A 85 3.65 -8.06 13.77
C THR A 85 2.86 -6.76 13.89
N HIS A 86 3.47 -5.63 13.53
CA HIS A 86 2.75 -4.37 13.44
C HIS A 86 2.05 -4.29 12.08
N LEU A 87 0.79 -3.92 12.09
CA LEU A 87 0.01 -3.64 10.89
C LEU A 87 -0.36 -2.16 10.89
N TYR A 88 -0.14 -1.50 9.76
CA TYR A 88 -0.57 -0.13 9.54
C TYR A 88 -1.79 -0.14 8.63
N ALA A 89 -2.83 0.63 9.00
CA ALA A 89 -4.08 0.67 8.27
C ALA A 89 -4.53 2.12 8.03
N GLY A 90 -4.93 2.42 6.80
CA GLY A 90 -5.57 3.68 6.44
C GLY A 90 -7.07 3.59 6.69
N VAL A 91 -7.55 4.29 7.71
CA VAL A 91 -8.95 4.31 8.12
C VAL A 91 -9.27 5.69 8.68
N ASN A 92 -10.05 6.48 7.94
CA ASN A 92 -10.42 7.82 8.38
C ASN A 92 -11.19 7.80 9.72
N SER A 93 -11.02 8.88 10.49
CA SER A 93 -11.86 9.18 11.65
C SER A 93 -13.32 9.43 11.24
N SER A 94 -14.22 9.58 12.21
CA SER A 94 -15.63 9.85 11.92
C SER A 94 -15.82 11.17 11.16
N PRO A 95 -16.90 11.32 10.37
CA PRO A 95 -17.22 12.57 9.71
C PRO A 95 -17.28 13.76 10.68
N GLU A 96 -17.75 13.56 11.91
CA GLU A 96 -17.80 14.61 12.94
C GLU A 96 -16.42 15.04 13.43
N SER A 97 -15.46 14.12 13.51
CA SER A 97 -14.07 14.44 13.86
C SER A 97 -13.36 15.17 12.72
N ILE A 98 -13.58 14.73 11.48
CA ILE A 98 -13.03 15.38 10.28
C ILE A 98 -13.57 16.80 10.15
N ALA A 99 -14.88 17.01 10.38
CA ALA A 99 -15.48 18.35 10.39
C ALA A 99 -14.92 19.27 11.48
N LYS A 100 -14.30 18.72 12.53
CA LYS A 100 -13.58 19.47 13.57
C LYS A 100 -12.09 19.64 13.25
N GLY A 101 -11.65 19.28 12.06
CA GLY A 101 -10.26 19.38 11.61
C GLY A 101 -9.34 18.29 12.18
N THR A 102 -9.88 17.16 12.64
CA THR A 102 -9.08 16.04 13.17
C THR A 102 -9.34 14.76 12.37
N ASN A 103 -8.27 14.16 11.85
CA ASN A 103 -8.33 12.86 11.20
C ASN A 103 -7.14 11.98 11.57
N GLU A 104 -7.32 11.13 12.58
CA GLU A 104 -6.32 10.14 13.00
C GLU A 104 -6.34 8.92 12.09
N HIS A 105 -6.09 9.15 10.79
CA HIS A 105 -6.35 8.19 9.72
C HIS A 105 -5.39 6.98 9.70
N LEU A 106 -4.17 7.12 10.22
CA LEU A 106 -3.18 6.04 10.25
C LEU A 106 -3.30 5.27 11.55
N ARG A 107 -3.87 4.08 11.49
CA ARG A 107 -3.98 3.17 12.63
C ARG A 107 -2.80 2.23 12.68
N THR A 108 -2.32 1.95 13.88
CA THR A 108 -1.40 0.85 14.13
C THR A 108 -2.12 -0.24 14.90
N LEU A 109 -1.99 -1.47 14.43
CA LEU A 109 -2.51 -2.67 15.07
C LEU A 109 -1.37 -3.62 15.42
N ALA A 110 -1.53 -4.35 16.51
CA ALA A 110 -0.70 -5.49 16.87
C ALA A 110 -1.41 -6.78 16.45
N ILE A 111 -0.71 -7.60 15.67
CA ILE A 111 -1.07 -8.98 15.38
C ILE A 111 -0.19 -9.88 16.26
N GLU A 112 -0.78 -10.46 17.30
CA GLU A 112 -0.09 -11.31 18.28
C GLU A 112 -0.27 -12.79 17.91
N LEU A 113 0.84 -13.46 17.61
CA LEU A 113 0.85 -14.89 17.30
C LEU A 113 0.63 -15.73 18.57
N PRO A 114 -0.09 -16.87 18.47
CA PRO A 114 -0.34 -17.76 19.58
C PRO A 114 0.96 -18.32 20.18
N LYS A 115 0.90 -18.73 21.46
CA LYS A 115 2.00 -19.47 22.07
C LYS A 115 1.98 -20.90 21.53
N ALA A 116 3.14 -21.44 21.16
CA ALA A 116 3.33 -22.79 20.59
C ALA A 116 2.75 -23.99 21.40
N ARG A 117 2.17 -23.75 22.59
CA ARG A 117 1.52 -24.77 23.44
C ARG A 117 0.00 -24.69 23.47
N GLU A 118 -0.62 -23.70 22.83
CA GLU A 118 -2.08 -23.57 22.75
C GLU A 118 -2.58 -24.24 21.47
N LYS A 119 -2.88 -25.54 21.55
CA LYS A 119 -3.70 -26.24 20.55
C LYS A 119 -5.16 -25.95 20.85
N THR A 120 -5.63 -24.76 20.48
CA THR A 120 -7.06 -24.45 20.46
C THR A 120 -7.60 -24.65 19.05
N ALA A 121 -8.73 -25.35 18.93
CA ALA A 121 -9.52 -25.34 17.72
C ALA A 121 -10.21 -23.97 17.62
N GLY A 122 -9.75 -23.10 16.71
CA GLY A 122 -10.33 -21.78 16.48
C GLY A 122 -9.29 -20.67 16.25
N PRO A 123 -9.74 -19.41 16.00
CA PRO A 123 -8.86 -18.27 15.77
C PRO A 123 -7.97 -18.04 16.99
N SER A 124 -6.67 -18.26 16.82
CA SER A 124 -5.68 -18.14 17.91
C SER A 124 -4.82 -16.88 17.80
N THR A 125 -4.96 -16.13 16.70
CA THR A 125 -4.24 -14.87 16.47
C THR A 125 -5.06 -13.73 17.07
N LYS A 126 -4.45 -12.94 17.96
CA LYS A 126 -5.13 -11.78 18.52
C LYS A 126 -4.76 -10.54 17.72
N VAL A 127 -5.78 -9.77 17.33
CA VAL A 127 -5.62 -8.50 16.62
C VAL A 127 -6.14 -7.38 17.53
N SER A 128 -5.33 -6.37 17.78
CA SER A 128 -5.72 -5.22 18.60
C SER A 128 -5.19 -3.91 18.03
N GLU A 129 -6.01 -2.88 17.98
CA GLU A 129 -5.57 -1.51 17.71
C GLU A 129 -4.75 -0.99 18.91
N ILE A 130 -3.58 -0.40 18.65
CA ILE A 130 -2.63 0.03 19.68
C ILE A 130 -2.30 1.52 19.62
N SER A 131 -2.46 2.17 18.47
CA SER A 131 -2.30 3.62 18.34
C SER A 131 -2.99 4.17 17.10
N ARG A 132 -3.10 5.49 17.06
CA ARG A 132 -3.58 6.27 15.92
C ARG A 132 -2.65 7.45 15.68
N THR A 133 -2.57 7.92 14.44
CA THR A 133 -1.72 9.05 14.08
C THR A 133 -2.38 9.84 12.96
N SER A 134 -2.44 11.16 13.12
CA SER A 134 -2.77 12.11 12.05
C SER A 134 -1.48 12.48 11.35
N MET A 135 -1.36 12.13 10.07
CA MET A 135 -0.20 12.47 9.26
C MET A 135 -0.51 13.60 8.29
N PHE A 136 -1.59 13.48 7.51
CA PHE A 136 -2.00 14.51 6.56
C PHE A 136 -2.48 15.77 7.26
N THR A 137 -2.28 16.91 6.60
CA THR A 137 -2.82 18.20 7.05
C THR A 137 -4.19 18.44 6.42
N ASP A 138 -4.91 19.44 6.94
CA ASP A 138 -6.14 19.96 6.34
C ASP A 138 -7.17 18.87 5.97
N PRO A 139 -7.72 18.13 6.97
CA PRO A 139 -8.66 17.04 6.71
C PRO A 139 -9.85 17.48 5.84
N ASP A 140 -10.06 16.77 4.73
CA ASP A 140 -11.18 16.98 3.80
C ASP A 140 -12.14 15.79 3.87
N GLU A 141 -13.44 16.07 3.86
CA GLU A 141 -14.51 15.07 4.00
C GLU A 141 -14.55 14.02 2.87
N ASN A 142 -13.99 14.34 1.70
CA ASN A 142 -13.92 13.44 0.55
C ASN A 142 -12.59 12.70 0.49
N SER A 143 -11.58 13.18 1.21
CA SER A 143 -10.23 12.63 1.18
C SER A 143 -10.12 11.36 2.01
N TYR A 144 -9.41 10.35 1.50
CA TYR A 144 -9.06 9.14 2.26
C TYR A 144 -7.62 8.72 1.98
N GLN A 145 -7.04 7.94 2.90
CA GLN A 145 -5.73 7.32 2.71
C GLN A 145 -5.82 6.14 1.74
N ARG A 146 -5.37 6.34 0.49
CA ARG A 146 -5.49 5.37 -0.60
C ARG A 146 -4.32 4.41 -0.69
N LEU A 147 -3.10 4.93 -0.64
CA LEU A 147 -1.89 4.13 -0.82
C LEU A 147 -1.15 4.04 0.51
N LEU A 148 -0.55 2.88 0.77
CA LEU A 148 0.28 2.63 1.94
C LEU A 148 1.36 1.60 1.59
N ARG A 149 2.62 1.92 1.94
CA ARG A 149 3.77 1.02 1.84
C ARG A 149 4.61 1.14 3.09
N VAL A 150 5.13 0.02 3.57
CA VAL A 150 6.12 -0.03 4.64
C VAL A 150 7.27 -0.91 4.20
N VAL A 151 8.49 -0.40 4.30
CA VAL A 151 9.73 -1.11 4.00
C VAL A 151 10.73 -0.81 5.10
N GLY A 152 11.21 -1.85 5.77
CA GLY A 152 12.06 -1.69 6.95
C GLY A 152 11.35 -0.86 8.02
N GLN A 153 11.91 0.31 8.35
CA GLN A 153 11.33 1.25 9.31
C GLN A 153 10.70 2.48 8.66
N LEU A 154 10.58 2.53 7.33
CA LEU A 154 9.95 3.63 6.63
C LEU A 154 8.55 3.26 6.17
N GLY A 155 7.56 4.09 6.52
CA GLY A 155 6.22 4.04 5.98
C GLY A 155 5.93 5.25 5.11
N VAL A 156 5.18 5.04 4.04
CA VAL A 156 4.74 6.08 3.10
C VAL A 156 3.26 5.86 2.79
N ALA A 157 2.47 6.92 2.85
CA ALA A 157 1.06 6.88 2.48
C ALA A 157 0.68 8.07 1.59
N SER A 158 -0.41 7.92 0.82
CA SER A 158 -0.97 9.03 0.04
C SER A 158 -2.47 9.18 0.26
N THR A 159 -2.95 10.41 0.08
CA THR A 159 -4.39 10.70 -0.02
C THR A 159 -4.94 10.44 -1.43
N ALA A 160 -6.26 10.42 -1.55
CA ALA A 160 -7.01 10.50 -2.80
C ALA A 160 -8.37 11.15 -2.57
N MET A 161 -9.02 11.63 -3.63
CA MET A 161 -10.33 12.29 -3.68
C MET A 161 -10.43 13.65 -2.96
N GLY A 162 -9.37 14.09 -2.28
CA GLY A 162 -9.26 15.41 -1.66
C GLY A 162 -8.82 16.51 -2.63
N LYS A 163 -8.98 17.77 -2.20
CA LYS A 163 -8.57 18.96 -2.98
C LYS A 163 -7.06 19.17 -3.03
N GLU A 164 -6.38 18.77 -1.97
CA GLU A 164 -4.94 18.91 -1.76
C GLU A 164 -4.35 17.51 -1.59
N PRO A 165 -3.97 16.83 -2.70
CA PRO A 165 -3.39 15.51 -2.61
C PRO A 165 -2.03 15.58 -1.92
N GLN A 166 -1.74 14.63 -1.05
CA GLN A 166 -0.54 14.64 -0.21
C GLN A 166 0.12 13.26 -0.20
N ILE A 167 1.44 13.25 -0.05
CA ILE A 167 2.19 12.09 0.41
C ILE A 167 2.77 12.40 1.79
N GLY A 168 2.54 11.47 2.71
CA GLY A 168 3.08 11.50 4.06
C GLY A 168 4.10 10.40 4.26
N ILE A 169 5.15 10.70 5.01
CA ILE A 169 6.25 9.80 5.34
C ILE A 169 6.31 9.67 6.86
N PHE A 170 6.43 8.44 7.36
CA PHE A 170 6.51 8.15 8.78
C PHE A 170 7.55 7.07 9.12
N GLU A 171 8.01 7.09 10.35
CA GLU A 171 8.86 6.06 10.94
C GLU A 171 7.97 4.93 11.50
N ALA A 172 8.11 3.72 10.93
CA ALA A 172 7.39 2.49 11.26
C ALA A 172 8.20 1.58 12.22
N ALA A 173 8.91 2.17 13.19
CA ALA A 173 9.80 1.44 14.10
C ALA A 173 9.11 0.81 15.33
N GLY A 174 7.78 0.94 15.43
CA GLY A 174 7.05 0.43 16.59
C GLY A 174 5.59 0.86 16.63
N PRO A 175 4.97 0.85 17.82
CA PRO A 175 3.53 0.99 17.97
C PRO A 175 3.05 2.41 17.70
N ASN A 176 3.90 3.43 17.78
CA ASN A 176 3.54 4.83 17.56
C ASN A 176 4.34 5.38 16.37
N PRO A 177 3.75 5.43 15.16
CA PRO A 177 4.36 6.06 14.00
C PRO A 177 4.80 7.49 14.32
N LYS A 178 6.01 7.86 13.88
CA LYS A 178 6.46 9.26 13.94
C LYS A 178 6.41 9.86 12.55
N VAL A 179 5.63 10.92 12.37
CA VAL A 179 5.58 11.65 11.11
C VAL A 179 6.95 12.29 10.86
N LYS A 180 7.53 12.01 9.70
CA LYS A 180 8.85 12.51 9.27
C LYS A 180 8.71 13.70 8.32
N GLY A 181 7.64 13.72 7.53
CA GLY A 181 7.35 14.80 6.60
C GLY A 181 6.08 14.53 5.82
N VAL A 182 5.50 15.60 5.28
CA VAL A 182 4.33 15.58 4.41
C VAL A 182 4.60 16.60 3.32
N PHE A 183 4.26 16.25 2.09
CA PHE A 183 4.34 17.18 0.98
C PHE A 183 3.10 17.06 0.10
N GLU A 184 2.66 18.21 -0.39
CA GLU A 184 1.57 18.32 -1.34
C GLU A 184 2.00 17.87 -2.72
N LEU A 185 1.05 17.30 -3.45
CA LEU A 185 1.21 16.90 -4.83
C LEU A 185 0.34 17.77 -5.73
N PRO A 186 0.78 18.05 -6.97
CA PRO A 186 -0.05 18.74 -7.94
C PRO A 186 -1.28 17.90 -8.35
N ARG A 187 -1.22 16.57 -8.18
CA ARG A 187 -2.27 15.60 -8.48
C ARG A 187 -2.12 14.38 -7.59
N GLU A 188 -3.23 13.66 -7.39
CA GLU A 188 -3.23 12.37 -6.69
C GLU A 188 -2.21 11.40 -7.28
N ALA A 189 -1.49 10.70 -6.40
CA ALA A 189 -0.63 9.61 -6.80
C ALA A 189 -1.49 8.43 -7.30
N GLU A 190 -1.21 7.97 -8.52
CA GLU A 190 -1.84 6.78 -9.10
C GLU A 190 -1.37 5.51 -8.39
N ASP A 191 -0.08 5.49 -8.04
CA ASP A 191 0.60 4.46 -7.26
C ASP A 191 1.91 5.04 -6.66
N LEU A 192 2.43 4.35 -5.65
CA LEU A 192 3.71 4.63 -5.03
C LEU A 192 4.40 3.33 -4.61
N ASP A 193 5.72 3.36 -4.52
CA ASP A 193 6.52 2.25 -4.02
C ASP A 193 7.75 2.74 -3.27
N VAL A 194 8.33 1.87 -2.44
CA VAL A 194 9.47 2.19 -1.59
C VAL A 194 10.51 1.09 -1.69
N ILE A 195 11.79 1.45 -1.67
CA ILE A 195 12.89 0.49 -1.53
C ILE A 195 13.95 1.04 -0.58
N GLN A 196 14.50 0.17 0.27
CA GLN A 196 15.64 0.50 1.10
C GLN A 196 16.93 0.37 0.30
N THR A 197 17.80 1.38 0.37
CA THR A 197 19.07 1.43 -0.38
C THR A 197 20.29 1.26 0.52
N ALA A 198 20.18 1.64 1.79
CA ALA A 198 21.16 1.41 2.83
C ALA A 198 20.48 1.46 4.22
N GLU A 199 21.25 1.33 5.29
CA GLU A 199 20.73 1.50 6.65
C GLU A 199 20.13 2.92 6.81
N ASN A 200 18.82 2.99 7.09
CA ASN A 200 18.06 4.24 7.20
C ASN A 200 18.06 5.14 5.94
N GLU A 201 18.37 4.58 4.78
CA GLU A 201 18.27 5.27 3.49
C GLU A 201 17.28 4.55 2.57
N TYR A 202 16.38 5.32 1.97
CA TYR A 202 15.31 4.80 1.14
C TYR A 202 15.10 5.67 -0.10
N LEU A 203 14.56 5.05 -1.14
CA LEU A 203 13.95 5.74 -2.27
C LEU A 203 12.44 5.53 -2.22
N VAL A 204 11.71 6.63 -2.37
CA VAL A 204 10.26 6.62 -2.56
C VAL A 204 9.99 7.03 -4.00
N ALA A 205 9.28 6.19 -4.75
CA ALA A 205 8.82 6.53 -6.08
C ALA A 205 7.31 6.72 -6.06
N PHE A 206 6.81 7.70 -6.79
CA PHE A 206 5.38 7.89 -7.01
C PHE A 206 5.14 8.36 -8.43
N CYS A 207 3.97 8.03 -8.97
CA CYS A 207 3.58 8.47 -10.31
C CYS A 207 2.19 9.08 -10.30
N HIS A 208 1.97 10.05 -11.18
CA HIS A 208 0.65 10.58 -11.47
C HIS A 208 0.52 10.92 -12.96
N LYS A 209 -0.55 10.45 -13.61
CA LYS A 209 -0.78 10.59 -15.05
C LYS A 209 0.43 10.16 -15.89
N TYR A 210 1.27 11.10 -16.31
CA TYR A 210 2.36 10.88 -17.26
C TYR A 210 3.75 10.98 -16.61
N GLU A 211 3.81 11.28 -15.31
CA GLU A 211 5.04 11.64 -14.63
C GLU A 211 5.38 10.62 -13.55
N LEU A 212 6.67 10.30 -13.44
CA LEU A 212 7.26 9.49 -12.40
C LEU A 212 8.28 10.34 -11.66
N HIS A 213 8.12 10.40 -10.35
CA HIS A 213 8.99 11.13 -9.45
C HIS A 213 9.68 10.19 -8.48
N VAL A 214 10.87 10.58 -8.01
CA VAL A 214 11.62 9.87 -6.98
C VAL A 214 12.04 10.86 -5.89
N VAL A 215 11.88 10.44 -4.64
CA VAL A 215 12.30 11.17 -3.44
C VAL A 215 13.36 10.34 -2.72
N LYS A 216 14.47 10.97 -2.35
CA LYS A 216 15.50 10.35 -1.50
C LYS A 216 15.19 10.64 -0.05
N ILE A 217 15.11 9.59 0.77
CA ILE A 217 14.85 9.70 2.21
C ILE A 217 16.07 9.20 2.96
N SER A 218 16.66 10.06 3.78
CA SER A 218 17.79 9.72 4.66
C SER A 218 17.56 10.34 6.06
N LYS A 219 18.53 11.05 6.62
CA LYS A 219 18.33 11.87 7.83
C LYS A 219 17.22 12.91 7.61
N GLU A 220 17.19 13.46 6.42
CA GLU A 220 16.21 14.44 5.95
C GLU A 220 15.46 13.88 4.73
N GLN A 221 14.26 14.40 4.51
CA GLN A 221 13.50 14.17 3.29
C GLN A 221 14.05 15.11 2.21
N GLY A 222 14.50 14.56 1.08
CA GLY A 222 14.83 15.34 -0.10
C GLY A 222 13.59 15.81 -0.87
N ASP A 223 13.78 16.65 -1.88
CA ASP A 223 12.69 17.09 -2.75
C ASP A 223 12.31 16.02 -3.78
N PRO A 224 11.04 15.97 -4.25
CA PRO A 224 10.66 15.14 -5.37
C PRO A 224 11.36 15.53 -6.67
N GLU A 225 12.10 14.59 -7.26
CA GLU A 225 12.77 14.75 -8.55
C GLU A 225 11.91 14.11 -9.65
N LEU A 226 11.50 14.88 -10.67
CA LEU A 226 10.86 14.34 -11.88
C LEU A 226 11.89 13.56 -12.69
N VAL A 227 11.81 12.22 -12.67
CA VAL A 227 12.79 11.37 -13.34
C VAL A 227 12.32 10.87 -14.70
N TYR A 228 11.01 10.87 -14.98
CA TYR A 228 10.51 10.42 -16.27
C TYR A 228 9.15 11.03 -16.61
N THR A 229 8.99 11.43 -17.87
CA THR A 229 7.72 11.85 -18.45
C THR A 229 7.37 10.96 -19.62
N MET A 230 6.13 10.49 -19.69
CA MET A 230 5.64 9.68 -20.78
C MET A 230 5.76 10.45 -22.10
N PRO A 231 6.40 9.85 -23.14
CA PRO A 231 6.52 10.50 -24.43
C PRO A 231 5.14 10.77 -25.03
N ASP A 232 5.03 11.89 -25.73
CA ASP A 232 3.86 12.23 -26.53
C ASP A 232 3.92 11.56 -27.90
N ASP A 233 2.83 10.92 -28.30
CA ASP A 233 2.65 10.41 -29.66
C ASP A 233 1.33 10.95 -30.20
N HIS A 234 1.41 12.12 -30.85
CA HIS A 234 0.25 12.80 -31.43
C HIS A 234 -0.94 13.02 -30.47
N GLY A 235 -0.67 13.30 -29.19
CA GLY A 235 -1.69 13.54 -28.18
C GLY A 235 -2.23 12.27 -27.51
N GLU A 236 -1.73 11.09 -27.88
CA GLU A 236 -2.06 9.82 -27.25
C GLU A 236 -0.94 9.37 -26.29
N LYS A 237 -1.09 9.71 -25.01
CA LYS A 237 -0.13 9.33 -23.96
C LYS A 237 -0.63 8.17 -23.12
N PRO A 238 0.16 7.10 -22.94
CA PRO A 238 -0.09 6.12 -21.89
C PRO A 238 -0.09 6.79 -20.51
N MET A 239 -1.05 6.46 -19.65
CA MET A 239 -1.08 6.95 -18.27
C MET A 239 -0.55 5.89 -17.32
N PHE A 240 0.41 6.25 -16.47
CA PHE A 240 0.87 5.41 -15.37
C PHE A 240 -0.31 4.93 -14.53
N ARG A 241 -0.27 3.65 -14.18
CA ARG A 241 -1.24 3.01 -13.31
C ARG A 241 -0.60 2.37 -12.09
N SER A 242 0.55 1.74 -12.27
CA SER A 242 1.26 1.08 -11.17
C SER A 242 2.77 1.07 -11.39
N ILE A 243 3.54 1.12 -10.31
CA ILE A 243 5.00 1.11 -10.33
C ILE A 243 5.55 0.20 -9.24
N ARG A 244 6.63 -0.54 -9.52
CA ARG A 244 7.36 -1.32 -8.51
C ARG A 244 8.86 -1.21 -8.70
N PHE A 245 9.61 -1.02 -7.62
CA PHE A 245 11.05 -1.21 -7.65
C PHE A 245 11.36 -2.70 -7.87
N LEU A 246 12.26 -2.98 -8.81
CA LEU A 246 12.91 -4.31 -8.92
C LEU A 246 14.29 -4.30 -8.28
N THR A 247 14.96 -3.15 -8.35
CA THR A 247 16.24 -2.85 -7.70
C THR A 247 16.27 -1.35 -7.38
N PRO A 248 17.21 -0.86 -6.55
CA PRO A 248 17.34 0.58 -6.26
C PRO A 248 17.51 1.50 -7.48
N ASN A 249 17.86 0.93 -8.63
CA ASN A 249 18.12 1.64 -9.88
C ASN A 249 17.21 1.18 -11.04
N PHE A 250 16.15 0.43 -10.76
CA PHE A 250 15.24 -0.09 -11.78
C PHE A 250 13.80 -0.16 -11.29
N ILE A 251 12.91 0.54 -11.99
CA ILE A 251 11.46 0.51 -11.75
C ILE A 251 10.77 -0.22 -12.91
N LEU A 252 9.85 -1.13 -12.57
CA LEU A 252 8.87 -1.67 -13.50
C LEU A 252 7.59 -0.83 -13.39
N ALA A 253 7.11 -0.30 -14.50
CA ALA A 253 5.89 0.51 -14.56
C ALA A 253 4.88 -0.11 -15.52
N VAL A 254 3.61 -0.06 -15.14
CA VAL A 254 2.48 -0.41 -16.00
C VAL A 254 1.68 0.85 -16.28
N SER A 255 1.40 1.10 -17.56
CA SER A 255 0.61 2.23 -18.02
C SER A 255 -0.53 1.80 -18.93
N ASN A 256 -1.67 2.46 -18.80
CA ASN A 256 -2.86 2.24 -19.62
C ASN A 256 -2.80 3.07 -20.90
N LEU A 257 -3.01 2.44 -22.05
CA LEU A 257 -3.11 3.15 -23.32
C LEU A 257 -4.44 3.93 -23.41
N PRO A 258 -4.47 5.05 -24.14
CA PRO A 258 -5.70 5.78 -24.41
C PRO A 258 -6.81 4.88 -24.98
N LYS A 259 -8.06 5.28 -24.75
CA LYS A 259 -9.27 4.61 -25.28
C LYS A 259 -9.39 3.13 -24.88
N LYS A 260 -8.73 2.71 -23.79
CA LYS A 260 -8.70 1.32 -23.30
C LYS A 260 -8.15 0.34 -24.35
N ASN A 261 -7.16 0.76 -25.14
CA ASN A 261 -6.60 -0.01 -26.25
C ASN A 261 -5.37 -0.87 -25.87
N GLY A 262 -5.26 -1.20 -24.58
CA GLY A 262 -4.26 -2.11 -24.05
C GLY A 262 -3.41 -1.44 -22.98
N ILE A 263 -2.34 -2.12 -22.60
CA ILE A 263 -1.39 -1.64 -21.60
C ILE A 263 0.04 -1.74 -22.13
N ILE A 264 0.92 -0.95 -21.54
CA ILE A 264 2.36 -1.06 -21.72
C ILE A 264 3.03 -1.36 -20.38
N ILE A 265 4.03 -2.22 -20.43
CA ILE A 265 4.91 -2.56 -19.31
C ILE A 265 6.30 -2.03 -19.67
N GLN A 266 6.82 -1.12 -18.85
CA GLN A 266 8.08 -0.44 -19.08
C GLN A 266 9.05 -0.73 -17.93
N GLY A 267 10.27 -1.11 -18.28
CA GLY A 267 11.39 -1.14 -17.35
C GLY A 267 12.20 0.14 -17.48
N LEU A 268 12.24 0.94 -16.43
CA LEU A 268 12.90 2.25 -16.37
C LEU A 268 14.15 2.15 -15.49
N ARG A 269 15.32 2.43 -16.05
CA ARG A 269 16.57 2.57 -15.29
C ARG A 269 16.61 3.98 -14.72
N LEU A 270 16.65 4.08 -13.39
CA LEU A 270 16.69 5.38 -12.72
C LEU A 270 17.99 6.14 -13.04
N PRO A 271 17.96 7.49 -12.97
CA PRO A 271 19.11 8.31 -13.28
C PRO A 271 20.31 7.95 -12.39
N LYS A 272 21.51 7.99 -13.00
CA LYS A 272 22.78 7.88 -12.28
C LYS A 272 23.32 9.29 -12.02
N PRO A 273 24.29 9.47 -11.09
CA PRO A 273 24.99 10.75 -10.96
C PRO A 273 25.46 11.28 -12.33
N GLY A 274 25.09 12.52 -12.65
CA GLY A 274 25.35 13.15 -13.96
C GLY A 274 24.27 12.94 -15.03
N HIS A 275 23.17 12.25 -14.71
CA HIS A 275 21.98 12.14 -15.56
C HIS A 275 20.75 12.63 -14.81
N GLU A 276 19.90 13.40 -15.49
CA GLU A 276 18.68 13.96 -14.90
C GLU A 276 17.48 13.03 -15.04
N THR A 277 17.42 12.24 -16.13
CA THR A 277 16.24 11.45 -16.48
C THR A 277 16.50 9.94 -16.50
N ALA A 278 15.46 9.19 -16.18
CA ALA A 278 15.43 7.74 -16.25
C ALA A 278 15.41 7.31 -17.73
N ARG A 279 16.03 6.16 -18.00
CA ARG A 279 16.12 5.61 -19.36
C ARG A 279 15.22 4.39 -19.50
N LEU A 280 14.41 4.36 -20.56
CA LEU A 280 13.68 3.16 -20.96
C LEU A 280 14.66 2.03 -21.33
N ALA A 281 14.56 0.91 -20.62
CA ALA A 281 15.41 -0.26 -20.81
C ALA A 281 14.66 -1.46 -21.38
N VAL A 282 13.38 -1.61 -21.02
CA VAL A 282 12.49 -2.67 -21.52
C VAL A 282 11.13 -2.06 -21.81
N ASN A 283 10.48 -2.51 -22.88
CA ASN A 283 9.12 -2.12 -23.21
C ASN A 283 8.37 -3.33 -23.80
N ALA A 284 7.20 -3.63 -23.25
CA ALA A 284 6.30 -4.65 -23.76
C ALA A 284 4.88 -4.10 -23.83
N ARG A 285 4.19 -4.35 -24.94
CA ARG A 285 2.79 -3.95 -25.12
C ARG A 285 1.89 -5.18 -25.03
N ILE A 286 0.83 -5.08 -24.24
CA ILE A 286 -0.25 -6.06 -24.22
C ILE A 286 -1.46 -5.39 -24.87
N PRO A 287 -1.76 -5.69 -26.15
CA PRO A 287 -2.89 -5.11 -26.84
C PRO A 287 -4.21 -5.70 -26.34
N GLY A 288 -5.31 -4.97 -26.53
CA GLY A 288 -6.66 -5.47 -26.24
C GLY A 288 -7.54 -4.40 -25.61
N LYS A 289 -8.83 -4.71 -25.45
CA LYS A 289 -9.78 -3.83 -24.74
C LYS A 289 -9.64 -3.99 -23.22
N ILE A 290 -8.45 -3.67 -22.71
CA ILE A 290 -8.07 -3.90 -21.32
C ILE A 290 -7.41 -2.66 -20.72
N ASN A 291 -7.52 -2.54 -19.40
CA ASN A 291 -6.75 -1.63 -18.56
C ASN A 291 -6.14 -2.44 -17.42
N ALA A 292 -4.93 -2.10 -17.03
CA ALA A 292 -4.35 -2.55 -15.77
C ALA A 292 -5.09 -1.87 -14.61
N THR A 293 -5.25 -2.64 -13.53
CA THR A 293 -5.82 -2.17 -12.27
C THR A 293 -4.80 -2.19 -11.14
N ALA A 294 -3.81 -3.09 -11.19
CA ALA A 294 -2.73 -3.19 -10.21
C ALA A 294 -1.52 -3.92 -10.81
N LEU A 295 -0.37 -3.80 -10.16
CA LEU A 295 0.84 -4.59 -10.38
C LEU A 295 1.34 -5.10 -9.03
N SER A 296 1.82 -6.33 -9.00
CA SER A 296 2.66 -6.84 -7.92
C SER A 296 3.88 -7.53 -8.52
N VAL A 297 4.98 -7.52 -7.77
CA VAL A 297 6.24 -8.17 -8.14
C VAL A 297 6.76 -8.92 -6.93
N THR A 298 7.42 -10.04 -7.16
CA THR A 298 8.11 -10.79 -6.12
C THR A 298 9.49 -11.18 -6.63
N ASN A 299 10.50 -11.08 -5.76
CA ASN A 299 11.83 -11.56 -6.10
C ASN A 299 11.88 -13.08 -5.88
N LEU A 300 12.16 -13.83 -6.94
CA LEU A 300 12.27 -15.29 -6.88
C LEU A 300 13.52 -15.77 -6.12
N SER A 301 14.43 -14.85 -5.77
CA SER A 301 15.61 -15.10 -4.96
C SER A 301 15.75 -13.96 -3.95
N PRO A 302 14.88 -13.89 -2.93
CA PRO A 302 14.94 -12.83 -1.93
C PRO A 302 16.30 -12.86 -1.24
N GLN A 303 16.90 -11.69 -1.04
CA GLN A 303 18.12 -11.60 -0.25
C GLN A 303 17.77 -12.05 1.18
N ARG A 304 18.54 -13.00 1.71
CA ARG A 304 18.42 -13.39 3.13
C ARG A 304 18.84 -12.17 3.95
N THR A 305 17.89 -11.52 4.60
CA THR A 305 18.12 -10.52 5.65
C THR A 305 18.72 -11.19 6.88
#